data_AF-A0A6I1W0W8-F1
#
_entry.id   AF-A0A6I1W0W8-F1
#
_cell.length_a   1.000
_cell.length_b   1.000
_cell.length_c   1.000
_cell.angle_alpha   90.00
_cell.angle_beta   90.00
_cell.angle_gamma   90.00
#
_symmetry.space_group_name_H-M   'P 1'
#
loop_
_entity.id
_entity.type
_entity.pdbx_description
1 polymer ?
#
loop_
_entity_poly.entity_id
_entity_poly.type
_entity_poly.pdbx_seq_one_letter_code
_entity_poly.pdbx_strand_id
1 'polypeptide(L)' 'PVYGARPLKRAIQRWIENPLAQLILSGQFLPGTTVVASVKDDEIVFA' A
#
# COMPACT_ATOMS: atom_id res chain seq x y z
N PRO A 1 -16.38 -21.30 6.84
CA PRO A 1 -15.38 -20.22 6.58
C PRO A 1 -16.00 -19.13 5.68
N VAL A 2 -16.49 -18.02 6.26
CA VAL A 2 -17.46 -17.14 5.57
C VAL A 2 -16.87 -16.36 4.38
N TYR A 3 -15.54 -16.15 4.28
CA TYR A 3 -14.96 -15.38 3.15
C TYR A 3 -13.65 -15.89 2.52
N GLY A 4 -12.97 -16.89 3.07
CA GLY A 4 -11.65 -17.33 2.58
C GLY A 4 -10.68 -16.15 2.40
N ALA A 5 -9.76 -16.22 1.44
CA ALA A 5 -8.83 -15.13 1.13
C ALA A 5 -9.43 -14.00 0.27
N ARG A 6 -10.72 -14.05 -0.11
CA ARG A 6 -11.34 -13.02 -0.97
C ARG A 6 -11.20 -11.58 -0.45
N PRO A 7 -11.26 -11.31 0.87
CA PRO A 7 -11.04 -9.96 1.40
C PRO A 7 -9.61 -9.45 1.19
N LEU A 8 -8.62 -10.33 1.04
CA LEU A 8 -7.21 -9.97 1.00
C LEU A 8 -6.89 -9.01 -0.16
N LYS A 9 -7.44 -9.28 -1.35
CA LYS A 9 -7.27 -8.40 -2.50
C LYS A 9 -7.74 -6.98 -2.21
N ARG A 10 -8.92 -6.82 -1.59
CA ARG A 10 -9.46 -5.50 -1.24
C ARG A 10 -8.65 -4.81 -0.15
N ALA A 11 -8.11 -5.56 0.80
CA ALA A 11 -7.25 -5.02 1.84
C ALA A 11 -5.94 -4.49 1.23
N ILE A 12 -5.26 -5.27 0.39
CA ILE A 12 -4.04 -4.83 -0.31
C ILE A 12 -4.32 -3.58 -1.15
N GLN A 13 -5.40 -3.58 -1.94
CA GLN A 13 -5.78 -2.43 -2.74
C GLN A 13 -6.01 -1.17 -1.90
N ARG A 14 -6.79 -1.29 -0.83
CA ARG A 14 -7.18 -0.13 0.00
C ARG A 14 -6.01 0.43 0.81
N TRP A 15 -5.19 -0.42 1.38
CA TRP A 15 -4.18 -0.02 2.37
C TRP A 15 -2.78 0.12 1.77
N ILE A 16 -2.50 -0.51 0.62
CA ILE A 16 -1.17 -0.49 -0.01
C ILE A 16 -1.23 0.20 -1.37
N GLU A 17 -2.01 -0.32 -2.33
CA GLU A 17 -1.97 0.17 -3.72
C GLU A 17 -2.46 1.61 -3.84
N ASN A 18 -3.62 1.94 -3.25
CA ASN A 18 -4.20 3.28 -3.36
C ASN A 18 -3.33 4.37 -2.73
N PRO A 19 -2.81 4.24 -1.48
CA PRO A 19 -1.91 5.23 -0.90
C PRO A 19 -0.59 5.36 -1.68
N LEU A 20 0.03 4.25 -2.08
CA LEU A 20 1.27 4.28 -2.86
C LEU A 20 1.08 4.98 -4.21
N ALA A 21 -0.04 4.74 -4.89
CA ALA A 21 -0.38 5.44 -6.13
C ALA A 21 -0.46 6.96 -5.94
N GLN A 22 -1.06 7.43 -4.84
CA GLN A 22 -1.11 8.86 -4.53
C GLN A 22 0.30 9.45 -4.30
N LEU A 23 1.17 8.72 -3.59
CA LEU A 23 2.55 9.16 -3.35
C LEU A 23 3.37 9.22 -4.64
N ILE A 24 3.22 8.24 -5.54
CA ILE A 24 3.84 8.25 -6.87
C ILE A 24 3.32 9.44 -7.70
N LEU A 25 2.00 9.65 -7.75
CA LEU A 25 1.39 10.77 -8.51
C LEU A 25 1.80 12.14 -7.96
N SER A 26 2.08 12.24 -6.65
CA SER A 26 2.60 13.46 -6.02
C SER A 26 4.08 13.73 -6.33
N GLY A 27 4.77 12.78 -6.96
CA GLY A 27 6.21 12.88 -7.26
C GLY A 27 7.13 12.52 -6.09
N GLN A 28 6.60 12.02 -4.97
CA GLN A 28 7.42 11.57 -3.83
C GLN A 28 8.26 10.33 -4.17
N PHE A 29 7.74 9.44 -5.03
CA PHE A 29 8.47 8.28 -5.53
C PHE A 29 8.59 8.34 -7.05
N LEU A 30 9.82 8.23 -7.55
CA LEU A 30 10.12 8.25 -8.98
C LEU A 30 10.18 6.83 -9.56
N PRO A 31 9.93 6.65 -10.87
CA PRO A 31 10.09 5.36 -11.53
C PRO A 31 11.47 4.74 -11.28
N GLY A 32 11.51 3.44 -11.01
CA GLY A 32 12.75 2.71 -10.69
C GLY A 32 13.18 2.77 -9.23
N THR A 33 12.49 3.54 -8.38
CA THR A 33 12.73 3.57 -6.94
C THR A 33 12.29 2.26 -6.28
N THR A 34 13.10 1.73 -5.38
CA THR A 34 12.67 0.66 -4.47
C THR A 34 12.00 1.31 -3.26
N VAL A 35 10.70 1.07 -3.09
CA VAL A 35 9.91 1.61 -1.98
C VAL A 35 9.77 0.54 -0.90
N VAL A 36 10.07 0.90 0.35
CA VAL A 36 9.91 0.02 1.51
C VAL A 36 8.63 0.39 2.25
N ALA A 37 7.78 -0.60 2.49
CA ALA A 37 6.59 -0.44 3.33
C ALA A 37 6.84 -1.05 4.72
N SER A 38 6.44 -0.34 5.76
CA SER A 38 6.47 -0.84 7.14
C SER A 38 5.21 -0.44 7.90
N VAL A 39 4.93 -1.12 9.00
CA VAL A 39 3.80 -0.78 9.87
C VAL A 39 4.31 0.09 11.02
N LYS A 40 3.69 1.25 11.22
CA LYS A 40 3.95 2.15 12.33
C LYS A 40 2.62 2.69 12.84
N ASP A 41 2.39 2.58 14.15
CA ASP A 41 1.17 3.10 14.80
C ASP A 41 -0.13 2.60 14.11
N ASP A 42 -0.17 1.31 13.75
CA ASP A 42 -1.26 0.65 12.99
C ASP A 42 -1.51 1.18 11.57
N GLU A 43 -0.61 1.99 11.04
CA GLU A 43 -0.65 2.51 9.67
C GLU A 43 0.50 1.96 8.81
N ILE A 44 0.27 1.88 7.50
CA ILE A 44 1.30 1.51 6.53
C ILE A 44 2.02 2.78 6.10
N VAL A 45 3.31 2.86 6.43
CA VAL A 45 4.20 3.96 6.03
C VAL A 45 5.16 3.51 4.94
N PHE A 46 5.40 4.40 3.97
CA PHE A 46 6.28 4.17 2.82
C PHE A 46 7.52 5.05 2.92
N ALA A 47 8.69 4.48 2.61
CA ALA A 47 9.99 5.15 2.58
C ALA A 47 10.81 4.74 1.35
#